data_AF-A0A0R3D0S0-F1
#
_entry.id   AF-A0A0R3D0S0-F1
#
_cell.length_a   1.000
_cell.length_b   1.000
_cell.length_c   1.000
_cell.angle_alpha   90.00
_cell.angle_beta   90.00
_cell.angle_gamma   90.00
#
_symmetry.space_group_name_H-M   'P 1'
#
loop_
_entity.id
_entity.type
_entity.pdbx_description
1 polymer ?
#
loop_
_entity_poly.entity_id
_entity_poly.type
_entity_poly.pdbx_seq_one_letter_code
_entity_poly.pdbx_strand_id
1 'polypeptide(L)'
;MNRSCKLLCSIVLFCSTATIQAQETGNGAVHRQHPPQDQALHEKFYSTWRMPDNPSLSCCNSADCYPTDIKYVDGQIYARRREDGRYIRVPPQKVEQNRDNPDGRSHLCAPPPALSPLDSVYCFALGGAT
;
A
#
# COMPACT_ATOMS: atom_id res chain seq x y z
N MET A 1 47.94 40.69 -33.45
CA MET A 1 47.40 40.89 -32.09
C MET A 1 47.93 39.78 -31.21
N ASN A 2 48.84 40.16 -30.31
CA ASN A 2 49.51 39.26 -29.39
C ASN A 2 48.65 39.14 -28.13
N ARG A 3 48.44 37.92 -27.62
CA ARG A 3 48.36 37.61 -26.19
C ARG A 3 48.29 36.09 -25.99
N SER A 4 49.47 35.52 -25.82
CA SER A 4 49.69 34.22 -25.20
C SER A 4 49.34 34.31 -23.70
N CYS A 5 48.66 33.31 -23.15
CA CYS A 5 48.74 33.02 -21.71
C CYS A 5 48.72 31.51 -21.48
N LYS A 6 49.94 30.97 -21.50
CA LYS A 6 50.53 29.85 -20.76
C LYS A 6 49.59 28.75 -20.22
N LEU A 7 49.84 27.56 -20.78
CA LEU A 7 49.72 26.25 -20.14
C LEU A 7 50.13 26.27 -18.67
N LEU A 8 49.31 25.66 -17.82
CA LEU A 8 49.77 24.91 -16.65
C LEU A 8 49.05 23.56 -16.63
N CYS A 9 49.82 22.49 -16.84
CA CYS A 9 49.43 21.12 -16.61
C CYS A 9 49.03 20.92 -15.14
N SER A 10 47.85 20.34 -14.91
CA SER A 10 47.54 19.64 -13.66
C SER A 10 46.68 18.44 -14.03
N ILE A 11 47.33 17.36 -14.44
CA ILE A 11 46.70 16.05 -14.59
C ILE A 11 46.51 15.53 -13.17
N VAL A 12 45.32 15.75 -12.61
CA VAL A 12 44.94 15.11 -11.35
C VAL A 12 44.41 13.72 -11.71
N LEU A 13 45.27 12.72 -11.52
CA LEU A 13 44.95 11.31 -11.66
C LEU A 13 44.03 10.92 -10.49
N PHE A 14 42.72 11.10 -10.64
CA PHE A 14 41.75 10.51 -9.72
C PHE A 14 41.51 9.07 -10.14
N CYS A 15 42.24 8.14 -9.51
CA CYS A 15 41.82 6.75 -9.41
C CYS A 15 40.51 6.69 -8.64
N SER A 16 39.39 6.86 -9.34
CA SER A 16 38.07 6.58 -8.79
C SER A 16 37.96 5.08 -8.59
N THR A 17 38.28 4.61 -7.39
CA THR A 17 37.87 3.29 -6.91
C THR A 17 36.34 3.24 -7.03
N ALA A 18 35.83 2.47 -7.99
CA ALA A 18 34.42 2.14 -8.04
C ALA A 18 34.10 1.30 -6.80
N THR A 19 33.69 1.97 -5.73
CA THR A 19 33.01 1.30 -4.62
C THR A 19 31.64 0.91 -5.15
N ILE A 20 31.50 -0.35 -5.59
CA ILE A 20 30.20 -0.98 -5.78
C ILE A 20 29.55 -0.97 -4.39
N GLN A 21 28.68 0.00 -4.13
CA GLN A 21 27.73 -0.11 -3.04
C GLN A 21 26.72 -1.16 -3.49
N ALA A 22 26.92 -2.40 -3.04
CA ALA A 22 25.85 -3.36 -2.96
C ALA A 22 24.77 -2.72 -2.06
N GLN A 23 23.74 -2.15 -2.66
CA GLN A 23 22.52 -1.82 -1.95
C GLN A 23 21.89 -3.16 -1.60
N GLU A 24 22.17 -3.65 -0.39
CA GLU A 24 21.37 -4.68 0.25
C GLU A 24 19.92 -4.19 0.16
N THR A 25 19.14 -4.84 -0.69
CA THR A 25 17.68 -4.78 -0.68
C THR A 25 17.23 -5.34 0.65
N GLY A 26 17.23 -4.46 1.66
CA GLY A 26 16.68 -4.76 2.97
C GLY A 26 15.22 -5.16 2.80
N ASN A 27 14.90 -6.35 3.31
CA ASN A 27 13.54 -6.81 3.60
C ASN A 27 12.88 -5.84 4.58
N GLY A 28 12.44 -4.69 4.07
CA GLY A 28 11.69 -3.70 4.83
C GLY A 28 10.21 -4.07 4.80
N ALA A 29 9.78 -4.93 5.74
CA ALA A 29 8.41 -4.84 6.23
C ALA A 29 8.29 -3.48 6.94
N VAL A 30 8.16 -2.40 6.17
CA VAL A 30 7.82 -1.07 6.67
C VAL A 30 6.54 -1.29 7.48
N HIS A 31 6.64 -1.12 8.80
CA HIS A 31 5.47 -1.05 9.65
C HIS A 31 4.69 0.18 9.16
N ARG A 32 3.65 -0.08 8.38
CA ARG A 32 2.83 0.97 7.75
C ARG A 32 1.93 1.50 8.84
N GLN A 33 2.45 2.49 9.58
CA GLN A 33 1.70 3.11 10.65
C GLN A 33 0.56 3.92 10.05
N HIS A 34 -0.64 3.69 10.57
CA HIS A 34 -1.81 4.48 10.26
C HIS A 34 -1.64 5.91 10.81
N PRO A 35 -2.25 6.92 10.17
CA PRO A 35 -2.40 8.23 10.80
C PRO A 35 -2.99 8.11 12.21
N PRO A 36 -2.63 8.96 13.19
CA PRO A 36 -3.08 8.82 14.57
C PRO A 36 -4.59 8.73 14.75
N GLN A 37 -5.37 9.43 13.91
CA GLN A 37 -6.83 9.38 13.92
C GLN A 37 -7.39 8.00 13.52
N ASP A 38 -6.68 7.27 12.67
CA ASP A 38 -7.09 5.96 12.16
C ASP A 38 -6.71 4.85 13.16
N GLN A 39 -5.73 5.08 14.04
CA GLN A 39 -5.27 4.13 15.05
C GLN A 39 -6.37 3.74 16.06
N ALA A 40 -7.13 4.71 16.56
CA ALA A 40 -8.19 4.44 17.54
C ALA A 40 -9.37 3.66 16.93
N LEU A 41 -9.66 3.92 15.64
CA LEU A 41 -10.68 3.18 14.89
C LEU A 41 -10.18 1.78 14.52
N HIS A 42 -8.90 1.67 14.19
CA HIS A 42 -8.20 0.40 13.99
C HIS A 42 -8.34 -0.54 15.16
N GLU A 43 -8.03 -0.08 16.36
CA GLU A 43 -8.07 -0.93 17.56
C GLU A 43 -9.47 -1.42 17.92
N LYS A 44 -10.53 -0.68 17.56
CA LYS A 44 -11.92 -1.05 17.88
C LYS A 44 -12.59 -1.86 16.77
N PHE A 45 -12.45 -1.42 15.52
CA PHE A 45 -13.18 -2.00 14.39
C PHE A 45 -12.33 -2.99 13.60
N TYR A 46 -11.21 -2.53 13.04
CA TYR A 46 -10.44 -3.28 12.05
C TYR A 46 -9.67 -4.45 12.67
N SER A 47 -9.15 -4.29 13.89
CA SER A 47 -8.41 -5.33 14.63
C SER A 47 -9.26 -6.55 15.01
N THR A 48 -10.58 -6.35 15.19
CA THR A 48 -11.54 -7.39 15.59
C THR A 48 -12.33 -7.95 14.41
N TRP A 49 -12.14 -7.39 13.22
CA TRP A 49 -12.90 -7.73 12.05
C TRP A 49 -12.48 -9.10 11.49
N ARG A 50 -13.48 -9.95 11.21
CA ARG A 50 -13.30 -11.31 10.69
C ARG A 50 -13.86 -11.44 9.28
N MET A 51 -13.26 -12.32 8.48
CA MET A 51 -13.70 -12.52 7.10
C MET A 51 -15.18 -12.93 7.05
N PRO A 52 -16.04 -12.24 6.27
CA PRO A 52 -17.48 -12.55 6.23
C PRO A 52 -17.80 -13.98 5.76
N ASP A 53 -16.97 -14.54 4.87
CA ASP A 53 -17.10 -15.90 4.33
C ASP A 53 -16.31 -16.96 5.13
N ASN A 54 -15.40 -16.55 6.01
CA ASN A 54 -14.69 -17.46 6.92
C ASN A 54 -14.31 -16.76 8.25
N PRO A 55 -15.24 -16.68 9.22
CA PRO A 55 -15.04 -15.90 10.45
C PRO A 55 -13.90 -16.37 11.36
N SER A 56 -13.33 -17.56 11.11
CA SER A 56 -12.14 -18.05 11.83
C SER A 56 -10.87 -17.25 11.50
N LEU A 57 -10.86 -16.53 10.37
CA LEU A 57 -9.73 -15.74 9.89
C LEU A 57 -9.94 -14.25 10.15
N SER A 58 -8.86 -13.56 10.54
CA SER A 58 -8.85 -12.09 10.67
C SER A 58 -8.89 -11.43 9.29
N CYS A 59 -9.61 -10.32 9.19
CA CYS A 59 -9.54 -9.42 8.04
C CYS A 59 -8.26 -8.59 7.99
N CYS A 60 -7.71 -8.28 9.17
CA CYS A 60 -6.67 -7.29 9.34
C CYS A 60 -5.53 -7.79 10.20
N ASN A 61 -4.30 -7.41 9.83
CA ASN A 61 -3.08 -7.57 10.62
C ASN A 61 -2.33 -6.24 10.84
N SER A 62 -3.00 -5.10 10.63
CA SER A 62 -2.44 -3.73 10.69
C SER A 62 -1.53 -3.30 9.53
N ALA A 63 -1.33 -4.15 8.53
CA ALA A 63 -0.52 -3.80 7.34
C ALA A 63 -1.24 -4.00 6.02
N ASP A 64 -2.33 -4.77 6.03
CA ASP A 64 -3.10 -5.24 4.87
C ASP A 64 -4.39 -4.46 4.61
N CYS A 65 -4.88 -3.69 5.59
CA CYS A 65 -6.08 -2.86 5.47
C CYS A 65 -5.74 -1.36 5.30
N TYR A 66 -6.41 -0.68 4.38
CA TYR A 66 -6.22 0.74 4.14
C TYR A 66 -7.45 1.39 3.49
N PRO A 67 -7.65 2.71 3.68
CA PRO A 67 -8.65 3.48 2.94
C PRO A 67 -8.40 3.41 1.43
N THR A 68 -9.47 3.34 0.63
CA THR A 68 -9.38 3.15 -0.82
C THR A 68 -10.48 3.91 -1.57
N ASP A 69 -10.17 4.28 -2.81
CA ASP A 69 -11.15 4.75 -3.79
C ASP A 69 -11.90 3.56 -4.40
N ILE A 70 -13.17 3.75 -4.74
CA ILE A 70 -13.97 2.72 -5.41
C ILE A 70 -14.55 3.17 -6.75
N LYS A 71 -14.89 2.19 -7.57
CA LYS A 71 -15.70 2.33 -8.78
C LYS A 71 -16.78 1.27 -8.81
N TYR A 72 -17.94 1.64 -9.34
CA TYR A 72 -18.98 0.69 -9.71
C TYR A 72 -18.89 0.44 -11.22
N VAL A 73 -18.76 -0.82 -11.61
CA VAL A 73 -18.76 -1.26 -13.01
C VAL A 73 -19.69 -2.46 -13.10
N ASP A 74 -20.76 -2.33 -13.90
CA ASP A 74 -21.77 -3.38 -14.09
C ASP A 74 -22.35 -3.95 -12.77
N GLY A 75 -22.61 -3.06 -11.82
CA GLY A 75 -23.13 -3.42 -10.48
C GLY A 75 -22.11 -4.10 -9.57
N GLN A 76 -20.85 -4.21 -9.98
CA GLN A 76 -19.76 -4.76 -9.18
C GLN A 76 -18.88 -3.66 -8.60
N ILE A 77 -18.37 -3.87 -7.39
CA ILE A 77 -17.44 -2.96 -6.73
C ILE A 77 -16.02 -3.29 -7.15
N TYR A 78 -15.27 -2.26 -7.52
CA TYR A 78 -13.83 -2.33 -7.72
C TYR A 78 -13.14 -1.36 -6.77
N ALA A 79 -12.14 -1.84 -6.03
CA ALA A 79 -11.37 -1.05 -5.08
C ALA A 79 -9.96 -0.80 -5.62
N ARG A 80 -9.43 0.40 -5.40
CA ARG A 80 -8.08 0.75 -5.83
C ARG A 80 -7.05 0.19 -4.86
N ARG A 81 -6.26 -0.77 -5.34
CA ARG A 81 -5.12 -1.28 -4.58
C ARG A 81 -4.05 -0.21 -4.48
N ARG A 82 -3.53 -0.03 -3.26
CA ARG A 82 -2.55 1.00 -2.94
C ARG A 82 -1.19 0.76 -3.60
N GLU A 83 -0.76 -0.50 -3.68
CA GLU A 83 0.61 -0.87 -4.06
C GLU A 83 0.92 -0.57 -5.52
N ASP A 84 -0.06 -0.74 -6.42
CA ASP A 84 0.11 -0.59 -7.86
C ASP A 84 -0.97 0.32 -8.51
N GLY A 85 -1.88 0.86 -7.72
CA GLY A 85 -2.95 1.74 -8.18
C GLY A 85 -4.02 1.05 -9.03
N ARG A 86 -3.97 -0.28 -9.19
CA ARG A 86 -4.92 -1.05 -10.00
C ARG A 86 -6.26 -1.18 -9.28
N TYR A 87 -7.35 -1.14 -10.06
CA TYR A 87 -8.68 -1.45 -9.55
C TYR A 87 -8.89 -2.96 -9.59
N ILE A 88 -9.03 -3.57 -8.42
CA ILE A 88 -9.28 -5.01 -8.28
C ILE A 88 -10.76 -5.24 -7.94
N ARG A 89 -11.34 -6.32 -8.46
CA ARG A 89 -12.75 -6.64 -8.21
C ARG A 89 -12.91 -7.08 -6.76
N VAL A 90 -13.87 -6.47 -6.06
CA VAL A 90 -14.28 -6.89 -4.72
C VAL A 90 -15.35 -7.98 -4.87
N PRO A 91 -15.10 -9.22 -4.42
CA PRO A 91 -16.12 -10.25 -4.43
C PRO A 91 -17.25 -9.90 -3.44
N PRO A 92 -18.55 -10.06 -3.80
CA PRO A 92 -19.67 -9.68 -2.93
C PRO A 92 -19.63 -10.33 -1.55
N GLN A 93 -19.14 -11.58 -1.46
CA GLN A 93 -19.01 -12.32 -0.20
C GLN A 93 -17.89 -11.79 0.72
N LYS A 94 -17.07 -10.86 0.26
CA LYS A 94 -16.02 -10.20 1.06
C LYS A 94 -16.45 -8.85 1.62
N VAL A 95 -17.63 -8.37 1.24
CA VAL A 95 -18.18 -7.09 1.69
C VAL A 95 -18.73 -7.24 3.12
N GLU A 96 -18.39 -6.33 4.03
CA GLU A 96 -18.98 -6.25 5.37
C GLU A 96 -20.48 -5.91 5.28
N GLN A 97 -21.31 -6.65 6.01
CA GLN A 97 -22.78 -6.50 5.99
C GLN A 97 -23.40 -6.36 7.38
N ASN A 98 -22.65 -6.67 8.45
CA ASN A 98 -23.16 -6.79 9.81
C ASN A 98 -22.74 -5.62 10.70
N ARG A 99 -21.74 -4.83 10.30
CA ARG A 99 -21.19 -3.73 11.10
C ARG A 99 -21.15 -2.44 10.31
N ASP A 100 -21.47 -1.35 10.99
CA ASP A 100 -21.33 -0.01 10.41
C ASP A 100 -19.86 0.40 10.33
N ASN A 101 -19.49 0.97 9.19
CA ASN A 101 -18.15 1.46 8.94
C ASN A 101 -17.91 2.78 9.70
N PRO A 102 -16.98 2.84 10.66
CA PRO A 102 -16.93 3.92 11.64
C PRO A 102 -16.36 5.25 11.12
N ASP A 103 -15.71 5.28 9.95
CA ASP A 103 -15.05 6.48 9.42
C ASP A 103 -15.64 7.01 8.10
N GLY A 104 -16.68 6.36 7.58
CA GLY A 104 -17.37 6.73 6.34
C GLY A 104 -16.57 6.49 5.05
N ARG A 105 -15.29 6.07 5.11
CA ARG A 105 -14.45 5.82 3.92
C ARG A 105 -14.50 4.36 3.53
N SER A 106 -14.33 4.03 2.25
CA SER A 106 -14.17 2.62 1.88
C SER A 106 -12.81 2.08 2.32
N HIS A 107 -12.75 0.85 2.81
CA HIS A 107 -11.50 0.18 3.19
C HIS A 107 -11.34 -1.16 2.46
N LEU A 108 -10.13 -1.39 1.96
CA LEU A 108 -9.73 -2.65 1.34
C LEU A 108 -8.70 -3.34 2.22
N CYS A 109 -8.98 -4.61 2.55
CA CYS A 109 -8.01 -5.52 3.16
C CYS A 109 -7.55 -6.54 2.11
N ALA A 110 -6.29 -6.46 1.69
CA ALA A 110 -5.73 -7.33 0.66
C ALA A 110 -4.23 -7.57 0.88
N PRO A 111 -3.72 -8.76 0.52
CA PRO A 111 -2.28 -8.99 0.50
C PRO A 111 -1.60 -8.10 -0.57
N PRO A 112 -0.32 -7.76 -0.39
CA PRO A 112 0.45 -7.08 -1.43
C PRO A 112 0.52 -7.96 -2.70
N PRO A 113 0.64 -7.36 -3.90
CA PRO A 113 0.64 -8.10 -5.17
C PRO A 113 1.64 -9.26 -5.22
N ALA A 114 2.81 -9.09 -4.61
CA ALA A 114 3.85 -10.11 -4.55
C ALA A 114 3.44 -11.38 -3.79
N LEU A 115 2.45 -11.30 -2.89
CA LEU A 115 1.93 -12.42 -2.10
C LEU A 115 0.61 -12.97 -2.62
N SER A 116 -0.06 -12.27 -3.54
CA SER A 116 -1.25 -12.79 -4.23
C SER A 116 -1.28 -12.31 -5.68
N PRO A 117 -0.83 -13.14 -6.64
CA PRO A 117 -0.93 -12.82 -8.05
C PRO A 117 -2.38 -12.82 -8.57
N LEU A 118 -3.34 -13.33 -7.78
CA LEU A 118 -4.76 -13.45 -8.15
C LEU A 118 -5.63 -12.28 -7.66
N ASP A 119 -5.01 -11.18 -7.20
CA ASP A 119 -5.74 -9.99 -6.71
C ASP A 119 -6.75 -10.33 -5.61
N SER A 120 -6.35 -11.17 -4.64
CA SER A 120 -7.24 -11.60 -3.56
C SER A 120 -7.71 -10.43 -2.68
N VAL A 121 -8.96 -10.51 -2.23
CA VAL A 121 -9.54 -9.62 -1.22
C VAL A 121 -9.84 -10.43 0.03
N TYR A 122 -9.36 -9.98 1.18
CA TYR A 122 -9.70 -10.57 2.48
C TYR A 122 -11.05 -10.07 2.93
N CYS A 123 -11.20 -8.75 2.99
CA CYS A 123 -12.42 -8.08 3.42
C CYS A 123 -12.53 -6.70 2.78
N PHE A 124 -13.76 -6.19 2.66
CA PHE A 124 -14.04 -4.87 2.13
C PHE A 124 -15.15 -4.19 2.93
N ALA A 125 -14.90 -2.99 3.44
CA ALA A 125 -15.88 -2.19 4.16
C ALA A 125 -16.28 -1.03 3.25
N LEU A 126 -17.56 -0.95 2.90
CA LEU A 126 -18.07 0.12 2.06
C LEU A 126 -18.17 1.41 2.89
N GLY A 127 -17.66 2.52 2.33
CA GLY A 127 -17.88 3.84 2.91
C GLY A 127 -19.30 4.33 2.66
N GLY A 128 -19.92 4.95 3.66
CA GLY A 128 -21.17 5.68 3.47
C GLY A 128 -20.86 7.09 3.00
N ALA A 129 -21.24 7.43 1.76
CA ALA A 129 -21.37 8.82 1.37
C ALA A 129 -22.58 9.40 2.13
N THR A 130 -22.33 10.17 3.18
CA THR A 130 -23.32 11.08 3.76
C THR A 130 -23.41 12.33 2.92
#